data_AF-A0A317CUC3-F1
#
_entry.id   AF-A0A317CUC3-F1
#
_cell.length_a   1.000
_cell.length_b   1.000
_cell.length_c   1.000
_cell.angle_alpha   90.00
_cell.angle_beta   90.00
_cell.angle_gamma   90.00
#
_symmetry.space_group_name_H-M   'P 1'
#
loop_
_entity.id
_entity.type
_entity.pdbx_description
1 polymer ?
#
loop_
_entity_poly.entity_id
_entity_poly.type
_entity_poly.pdbx_seq_one_letter_code
_entity_poly.pdbx_strand_id
1 'polypeptide(L)'
;MTVFPARRAVPSARALPPVAVPHPRVESPGVLAPVRPTPLEWARRRRAERGARRLEAAGARALGQLDHLGPAWHVIEWPRTDVTDVLLDRSQDERAGFLAIGPSGLFAVTIADHGRARVLVAGDVVQINGKRPPYVAEARRDAKRASKALSDAVKLPVPVTPVLTFVGSGVISVYGLPKDCLMATHRELDRLLVAGGSRISPATAEKLSRVAQHPSTWLNGTYRPTADYRWYDEGRTAADKPAHHR
;
A
#
# COMPACT_ATOMS: atom_id res chain seq x y z
N MET A 1 43.02 -47.08 42.97
CA MET A 1 44.06 -47.36 41.96
C MET A 1 43.76 -48.71 41.36
N THR A 2 43.27 -48.72 40.12
CA THR A 2 42.85 -49.94 39.43
C THR A 2 43.32 -49.87 37.99
N VAL A 3 44.05 -50.91 37.63
CA VAL A 3 44.77 -51.16 36.39
C VAL A 3 43.76 -51.63 35.33
N PHE A 4 43.91 -51.17 34.09
CA PHE A 4 43.10 -51.56 32.94
C PHE A 4 43.13 -53.07 32.67
N PRO A 5 42.03 -53.65 32.15
CA PRO A 5 42.13 -54.80 31.27
C PRO A 5 41.58 -54.52 29.86
N ALA A 6 42.26 -55.13 28.90
CA ALA A 6 42.12 -55.02 27.47
C ALA A 6 40.76 -55.47 26.90
N ARG A 7 40.31 -54.82 25.82
CA ARG A 7 39.33 -55.40 24.88
C ARG A 7 39.85 -55.37 23.44
N ARG A 8 40.25 -56.57 23.02
CA ARG A 8 40.05 -57.27 21.73
C ARG A 8 39.53 -56.44 20.54
N ALA A 9 40.34 -56.39 19.49
CA ALA A 9 39.95 -55.97 18.14
C ALA A 9 39.14 -57.08 17.43
N VAL A 10 38.11 -56.68 16.68
CA VAL A 10 37.45 -57.48 15.63
C VAL A 10 37.08 -56.52 14.49
N PRO A 11 37.37 -56.85 13.21
CA PRO A 11 37.04 -55.97 12.09
C PRO A 11 35.58 -56.17 11.66
N SER A 12 34.81 -55.10 11.49
CA SER A 12 33.52 -55.19 10.79
C SER A 12 33.64 -54.58 9.39
N ALA A 13 33.39 -55.43 8.39
CA ALA A 13 33.43 -55.11 6.97
C ALA A 13 32.58 -53.88 6.63
N ARG A 14 33.16 -52.98 5.84
CA ARG A 14 32.49 -51.82 5.24
C ARG A 14 31.53 -52.33 4.16
N ALA A 15 30.26 -52.50 4.50
CA ALA A 15 29.22 -52.78 3.52
C ALA A 15 29.01 -51.53 2.64
N LEU A 16 29.25 -51.67 1.33
CA LEU A 16 28.86 -50.68 0.33
C LEU A 16 27.33 -50.68 0.20
N PRO A 17 26.67 -49.53 0.07
CA PRO A 17 25.24 -49.49 -0.23
C PRO A 17 24.97 -50.04 -1.64
N PRO A 18 23.82 -50.70 -1.87
CA PRO A 18 23.47 -51.23 -3.18
C PRO A 18 23.29 -50.10 -4.18
N VAL A 19 23.79 -50.33 -5.40
CA VAL A 19 23.59 -49.46 -6.56
C VAL A 19 22.09 -49.32 -6.81
N ALA A 20 21.55 -48.13 -6.59
CA ALA A 20 20.17 -47.80 -6.94
C ALA A 20 20.03 -47.85 -8.46
N VAL A 21 19.19 -48.78 -8.93
CA VAL A 21 18.77 -48.87 -10.33
C VAL A 21 18.08 -47.54 -10.70
N PRO A 22 18.47 -46.85 -11.79
CA PRO A 22 17.81 -45.61 -12.17
C PRO A 22 16.36 -45.92 -12.56
N HIS A 23 15.40 -45.49 -11.75
CA HIS A 23 14.01 -45.45 -12.18
C HIS A 23 13.90 -44.30 -13.19
N PRO A 24 13.34 -44.52 -14.39
CA PRO A 24 13.09 -43.42 -15.31
C PRO A 24 12.10 -42.47 -14.61
N ARG A 25 12.60 -41.29 -14.24
CA ARG A 25 11.77 -40.18 -13.77
C ARG A 25 10.84 -39.86 -14.92
N VAL A 26 9.56 -40.22 -14.78
CA VAL A 26 8.50 -39.70 -15.63
C VAL A 26 8.43 -38.21 -15.34
N GLU A 27 9.14 -37.41 -16.14
CA GLU A 27 8.98 -35.96 -16.13
C GLU A 27 7.54 -35.67 -16.52
N SER A 28 6.78 -35.07 -15.60
CA SER A 28 5.47 -34.52 -15.93
C SER A 28 5.68 -33.42 -16.99
N PRO A 29 5.18 -33.57 -18.22
CA PRO A 29 5.32 -32.53 -19.23
C PRO A 29 4.33 -31.42 -18.87
N GLY A 30 4.83 -30.31 -18.31
CA GLY A 30 3.94 -29.17 -18.05
C GLY A 30 4.42 -28.05 -17.12
N VAL A 31 5.54 -28.19 -16.40
CA VAL A 31 6.11 -27.04 -15.70
C VAL A 31 7.05 -26.32 -16.65
N LEU A 32 6.50 -25.40 -17.44
CA LEU A 32 7.30 -24.42 -18.18
C LEU A 32 8.33 -23.83 -17.21
N ALA A 33 9.61 -24.08 -17.46
CA ALA A 33 10.68 -23.45 -16.70
C ALA A 33 10.43 -21.94 -16.68
N PRO A 34 10.53 -21.25 -15.52
CA PRO A 34 10.26 -19.82 -15.47
C PRO A 34 11.19 -19.12 -16.46
N VAL A 35 10.59 -18.50 -17.48
CA VAL A 35 11.31 -17.75 -18.51
C VAL A 35 12.19 -16.76 -17.78
N ARG A 36 13.52 -16.88 -17.95
CA ARG A 36 14.46 -15.95 -17.33
C ARG A 36 14.18 -14.56 -17.92
N PRO A 37 13.83 -13.56 -17.09
CA PRO A 37 13.49 -12.24 -17.60
C PRO A 37 14.68 -11.65 -18.33
N THR A 38 14.40 -10.93 -19.42
CA THR A 38 15.44 -10.17 -20.13
C THR A 38 16.08 -9.14 -19.18
N PRO A 39 17.32 -8.69 -19.41
CA PRO A 39 17.95 -7.67 -18.58
C PRO A 39 17.12 -6.39 -18.43
N LEU A 40 16.35 -6.02 -19.45
CA LEU A 40 15.44 -4.88 -19.42
C LEU A 40 14.22 -5.13 -18.53
N GLU A 41 13.59 -6.30 -18.63
CA GLU A 41 12.48 -6.71 -17.74
C GLU A 41 12.95 -6.80 -16.30
N TRP A 42 14.11 -7.42 -16.05
CA TRP A 42 14.74 -7.45 -14.73
C TRP A 42 14.96 -6.04 -14.17
N ALA A 43 15.47 -5.12 -14.99
CA ALA A 43 15.72 -3.75 -14.56
C ALA A 43 14.42 -2.95 -14.32
N ARG A 44 13.35 -3.19 -15.10
CA ARG A 44 12.02 -2.62 -14.88
C ARG A 44 11.42 -3.15 -13.59
N ARG A 45 11.46 -4.47 -13.40
CA ARG A 45 11.03 -5.18 -12.20
C ARG A 45 11.69 -4.64 -10.93
N ARG A 46 13.02 -4.51 -10.93
CA ARG A 46 13.76 -3.94 -9.81
C ARG A 46 13.43 -2.47 -9.52
N ARG A 47 13.05 -1.67 -10.53
CA ARG A 47 12.59 -0.29 -10.30
C ARG A 47 11.19 -0.28 -9.68
N ALA A 48 10.30 -1.13 -10.17
CA ALA A 48 8.95 -1.30 -9.62
C ALA A 48 8.97 -1.73 -8.15
N GLU A 49 9.76 -2.76 -7.81
CA GLU A 49 9.93 -3.23 -6.42
C GLU A 49 10.45 -2.13 -5.49
N ARG A 50 11.42 -1.34 -5.96
CA ARG A 50 11.94 -0.20 -5.20
C ARG A 50 10.88 0.88 -5.01
N GLY A 51 10.03 1.12 -6.02
CA GLY A 51 8.89 2.03 -5.93
C GLY A 51 7.88 1.56 -4.88
N ALA A 52 7.47 0.30 -4.93
CA ALA A 52 6.53 -0.31 -3.99
C ALA A 52 7.02 -0.21 -2.53
N ARG A 53 8.26 -0.63 -2.26
CA ARG A 53 8.86 -0.54 -0.92
C ARG A 53 8.93 0.88 -0.40
N ARG A 54 9.21 1.85 -1.28
CA ARG A 54 9.24 3.26 -0.91
C ARG A 54 7.87 3.79 -0.54
N LEU A 55 6.84 3.37 -1.26
CA LEU A 55 5.46 3.79 -1.03
C LEU A 55 4.89 3.15 0.23
N GLU A 56 5.19 1.88 0.49
CA GLU A 56 4.90 1.20 1.75
C GLU A 56 5.57 1.91 2.93
N ALA A 57 6.89 2.19 2.83
CA ALA A 57 7.60 2.95 3.85
C ALA A 57 7.10 4.40 3.99
N ALA A 58 6.52 4.98 2.94
CA ALA A 58 5.87 6.28 3.02
C ALA A 58 4.53 6.21 3.74
N GLY A 59 3.75 5.15 3.49
CA GLY A 59 2.52 4.84 4.21
C GLY A 59 2.77 4.63 5.70
N ALA A 60 3.72 3.78 6.07
CA ALA A 60 4.10 3.56 7.46
C ALA A 60 4.53 4.85 8.17
N ARG A 61 5.28 5.74 7.48
CA ARG A 61 5.68 7.04 8.03
C ARG A 61 4.50 7.98 8.25
N ALA A 62 3.53 8.00 7.34
CA ALA A 62 2.33 8.81 7.51
C ALA A 62 1.44 8.25 8.64
N LEU A 63 1.24 6.93 8.68
CA LEU A 63 0.46 6.25 9.73
C LEU A 63 1.05 6.46 11.12
N GLY A 64 2.37 6.33 11.27
CA GLY A 64 3.03 6.52 12.58
C GLY A 64 2.92 7.94 13.15
N GLN A 65 2.50 8.94 12.36
CA GLN A 65 2.19 10.27 12.89
C GLN A 65 0.83 10.33 13.57
N LEU A 66 -0.08 9.41 13.21
CA LEU A 66 -1.41 9.34 13.78
C LEU A 66 -1.42 8.68 15.18
N ASP A 67 -0.34 8.01 15.57
CA ASP A 67 -0.17 7.43 16.91
C ASP A 67 -0.31 8.49 18.03
N HIS A 68 -0.09 9.78 17.70
CA HIS A 68 -0.19 10.89 18.63
C HIS A 68 -1.61 11.49 18.75
N LEU A 69 -2.57 11.07 17.92
CA LEU A 69 -3.89 11.69 17.84
C LEU A 69 -4.84 11.30 18.99
N GLY A 70 -4.49 10.26 19.76
CA GLY A 70 -5.27 9.77 20.89
C GLY A 70 -6.39 8.79 20.51
N PRO A 71 -7.10 8.23 21.50
CA PRO A 71 -7.98 7.07 21.30
C PRO A 71 -9.28 7.37 20.53
N ALA A 72 -9.64 8.64 20.38
CA ALA A 72 -10.83 9.05 19.62
C ALA A 72 -10.62 9.04 18.10
N TRP A 73 -9.41 8.75 17.64
CA TRP A 73 -9.07 8.66 16.23
C TRP A 73 -9.00 7.20 15.79
N HIS A 74 -9.60 6.93 14.64
CA HIS A 74 -9.64 5.63 14.00
C HIS A 74 -9.06 5.75 12.61
N VAL A 75 -8.08 4.89 12.32
CA VAL A 75 -7.43 4.82 11.01
C VAL A 75 -7.86 3.53 10.35
N ILE A 76 -8.37 3.67 9.13
CA ILE A 76 -8.95 2.55 8.39
C ILE A 76 -8.30 2.54 7.02
N GLU A 77 -7.78 1.38 6.66
CA GLU A 77 -7.40 1.12 5.30
C GLU A 77 -8.68 0.87 4.48
N TRP A 78 -8.83 1.57 3.36
CA TRP A 78 -10.05 1.49 2.56
C TRP A 78 -9.73 1.22 1.08
N PRO A 79 -10.61 0.52 0.36
CA PRO A 79 -10.32 0.13 -1.01
C PRO A 79 -10.46 1.33 -1.94
N ARG A 80 -9.33 1.72 -2.54
CA ARG A 80 -9.26 2.80 -3.53
C ARG A 80 -9.57 2.32 -4.96
N THR A 81 -10.06 1.10 -5.14
CA THR A 81 -10.37 0.52 -6.45
C THR A 81 -11.77 0.89 -6.94
N ASP A 82 -11.85 1.36 -8.19
CA ASP A 82 -13.08 1.40 -8.97
C ASP A 82 -13.16 0.17 -9.87
N VAL A 83 -14.36 -0.33 -10.14
CA VAL A 83 -14.59 -1.33 -11.19
C VAL A 83 -14.13 -0.79 -12.54
N THR A 84 -14.27 0.52 -12.75
CA THR A 84 -13.86 1.24 -13.96
C THR A 84 -12.33 1.34 -14.10
N ASP A 85 -11.60 1.50 -12.99
CA ASP A 85 -10.13 1.54 -12.97
C ASP A 85 -9.55 0.13 -13.23
N VAL A 86 -10.25 -0.92 -12.79
CA VAL A 86 -9.92 -2.32 -13.10
C VAL A 86 -10.21 -2.65 -14.56
N LEU A 87 -11.36 -2.22 -15.11
CA LEU A 87 -11.78 -2.54 -16.49
C LEU A 87 -11.04 -1.72 -17.56
N LEU A 88 -10.67 -0.47 -17.27
CA LEU A 88 -9.97 0.39 -18.23
C LEU A 88 -8.45 0.21 -18.22
N ASP A 89 -7.91 -0.69 -17.38
CA ASP A 89 -6.48 -0.99 -17.23
C ASP A 89 -5.59 0.27 -17.15
N ARG A 90 -6.19 1.40 -16.73
CA ARG A 90 -5.49 2.66 -16.59
C ARG A 90 -4.64 2.52 -15.36
N SER A 91 -3.35 2.46 -15.61
CA SER A 91 -2.20 2.56 -14.71
C SER A 91 -2.27 3.75 -13.72
N GLN A 92 -3.29 3.79 -12.89
CA GLN A 92 -3.22 4.58 -11.67
C GLN A 92 -2.36 3.77 -10.73
N ASP A 93 -1.12 4.23 -10.51
CA ASP A 93 -0.33 3.80 -9.36
C ASP A 93 -1.27 3.90 -8.15
N GLU A 94 -1.79 2.78 -7.66
CA GLU A 94 -2.59 2.75 -6.45
C GLU A 94 -1.69 3.29 -5.35
N ARG A 95 -1.98 4.52 -4.91
CA ARG A 95 -1.15 5.19 -3.91
C ARG A 95 -1.47 4.60 -2.55
N ALA A 96 -0.47 4.52 -1.69
CA ALA A 96 -0.74 4.36 -0.27
C ALA A 96 -1.69 5.48 0.21
N GLY A 97 -2.65 5.12 1.03
CA GLY A 97 -3.65 6.04 1.54
C GLY A 97 -4.54 5.34 2.55
N PHE A 98 -5.17 6.14 3.40
CA PHE A 98 -6.05 5.64 4.46
C PHE A 98 -7.15 6.65 4.73
N LEU A 99 -8.18 6.19 5.41
CA LEU A 99 -9.25 7.02 5.94
C LEU A 99 -8.96 7.27 7.43
N ALA A 100 -8.84 8.53 7.81
CA ALA A 100 -8.76 8.94 9.20
C ALA A 100 -10.12 9.48 9.66
N ILE A 101 -10.62 8.96 10.77
CA ILE A 101 -11.92 9.32 11.35
C ILE A 101 -11.67 9.74 12.79
N GLY A 102 -12.04 10.97 13.14
CA GLY A 102 -11.86 11.45 14.50
C GLY A 102 -12.75 12.65 14.81
N PRO A 103 -12.54 13.31 15.96
CA PRO A 103 -13.36 14.44 16.39
C PRO A 103 -13.44 15.56 15.37
N SER A 104 -12.39 15.78 14.58
CA SER A 104 -12.33 16.82 13.55
C SER A 104 -13.06 16.47 12.26
N GLY A 105 -13.57 15.24 12.11
CA GLY A 105 -14.28 14.76 10.94
C GLY A 105 -13.60 13.57 10.28
N LEU A 106 -13.90 13.37 9.00
CA LEU A 106 -13.41 12.26 8.19
C LEU A 106 -12.49 12.79 7.10
N PHE A 107 -11.34 12.14 6.93
CA PHE A 107 -10.29 12.58 6.02
C PHE A 107 -9.81 11.42 5.16
N ALA A 108 -9.91 11.55 3.85
CA ALA A 108 -9.30 10.61 2.91
C ALA A 108 -7.88 11.08 2.60
N VAL A 109 -6.89 10.40 3.18
CA VAL A 109 -5.48 10.75 3.08
C VAL A 109 -4.86 9.99 1.91
N THR A 110 -4.37 10.73 0.92
CA THR A 110 -3.56 10.22 -0.18
C THR A 110 -2.09 10.53 0.07
N ILE A 111 -1.23 9.52 -0.02
CA ILE A 111 0.20 9.67 0.21
C ILE A 111 0.93 9.82 -1.12
N ALA A 112 1.71 10.89 -1.22
CA ALA A 112 2.60 11.18 -2.34
C ALA A 112 4.05 11.10 -1.88
N ASP A 113 4.73 9.99 -2.20
CA ASP A 113 6.18 9.88 -1.98
C ASP A 113 6.94 10.67 -3.05
N HIS A 114 7.68 11.69 -2.63
CA HIS A 114 8.57 12.46 -3.50
C HIS A 114 10.06 12.23 -3.18
N GLY A 115 10.38 11.49 -2.11
CA GLY A 115 11.75 11.22 -1.69
C GLY A 115 12.56 12.50 -1.52
N ARG A 116 13.67 12.61 -2.27
CA ARG A 116 14.54 13.80 -2.27
C ARG A 116 14.19 14.83 -3.33
N ALA A 117 13.20 14.55 -4.19
CA ALA A 117 12.82 15.45 -5.26
C ALA A 117 12.15 16.71 -4.69
N ARG A 118 12.43 17.86 -5.31
CA ARG A 118 11.73 19.10 -5.03
C ARG A 118 10.28 19.00 -5.51
N VAL A 119 9.36 19.48 -4.68
CA VAL A 119 7.94 19.59 -4.99
C VAL A 119 7.61 21.07 -5.17
N LEU A 120 6.90 21.38 -6.24
CA LEU A 120 6.29 22.69 -6.48
C LEU A 120 4.78 22.52 -6.44
N VAL A 121 4.10 23.38 -5.70
CA VAL A 121 2.64 23.42 -5.63
C VAL A 121 2.18 24.81 -6.06
N ALA A 122 1.27 24.86 -7.02
CA ALA A 122 0.65 26.09 -7.50
C ALA A 122 -0.85 25.84 -7.70
N GLY A 123 -1.63 26.05 -6.63
CA GLY A 123 -3.05 25.71 -6.60
C GLY A 123 -3.24 24.21 -6.79
N ASP A 124 -3.96 23.83 -7.85
CA ASP A 124 -4.25 22.43 -8.18
C ASP A 124 -3.09 21.71 -8.88
N VAL A 125 -2.04 22.44 -9.29
CA VAL A 125 -0.90 21.88 -10.00
C VAL A 125 0.18 21.48 -9.01
N VAL A 126 0.50 20.19 -8.98
CA VAL A 126 1.66 19.63 -8.28
C VAL A 126 2.70 19.26 -9.32
N GLN A 127 3.95 19.66 -9.11
CA GLN A 127 5.09 19.29 -9.96
C GLN A 127 6.21 18.66 -9.13
N ILE A 128 6.66 17.47 -9.53
CA ILE A 128 7.70 16.69 -8.87
C ILE A 128 8.69 16.22 -9.93
N ASN A 129 9.96 16.60 -9.78
CA ASN A 129 11.02 16.24 -10.73
C ASN A 129 10.65 16.52 -12.21
N GLY A 130 10.05 17.68 -12.47
CA GLY A 130 9.62 18.10 -13.81
C GLY A 130 8.32 17.48 -14.32
N LYS A 131 7.75 16.49 -13.63
CA LYS A 131 6.47 15.86 -13.99
C LYS A 131 5.32 16.52 -13.23
N ARG A 132 4.14 16.60 -13.86
CA ARG A 132 2.91 17.16 -13.27
C ARG A 132 1.87 16.08 -13.02
N PRO A 133 2.00 15.29 -11.95
CA PRO A 133 1.04 14.23 -11.72
C PRO A 133 -0.29 14.80 -11.17
N PRO A 134 -1.43 14.13 -11.43
CA PRO A 134 -2.76 14.65 -11.08
C PRO A 134 -3.16 14.40 -9.61
N TYR A 135 -2.23 14.54 -8.66
CA TYR A 135 -2.43 14.11 -7.26
C TYR A 135 -3.58 14.81 -6.55
N VAL A 136 -3.82 16.09 -6.83
CA VAL A 136 -4.94 16.84 -6.24
C VAL A 136 -6.27 16.29 -6.73
N ALA A 137 -6.38 16.00 -8.03
CA ALA A 137 -7.58 15.42 -8.62
C ALA A 137 -7.83 13.99 -8.11
N GLU A 138 -6.77 13.19 -7.97
CA GLU A 138 -6.84 11.85 -7.37
C GLU A 138 -7.34 11.92 -5.92
N ALA A 139 -6.76 12.78 -5.08
CA ALA A 139 -7.17 12.93 -3.68
C ALA A 139 -8.64 13.34 -3.55
N ARG A 140 -9.12 14.27 -4.38
CA ARG A 140 -10.53 14.70 -4.39
C ARG A 140 -11.47 13.58 -4.81
N ARG A 141 -11.13 12.85 -5.88
CA ARG A 141 -11.95 11.73 -6.36
C ARG A 141 -12.08 10.66 -5.28
N ASP A 142 -11.00 10.40 -4.57
CA ASP A 142 -10.95 9.38 -3.54
C ASP A 142 -11.76 9.79 -2.30
N ALA A 143 -11.67 11.05 -1.87
CA ALA A 143 -12.56 11.58 -0.83
C ALA A 143 -14.04 11.54 -1.23
N LYS A 144 -14.36 11.89 -2.48
CA LYS A 144 -15.73 11.83 -3.01
C LYS A 144 -16.27 10.40 -3.01
N ARG A 145 -15.43 9.41 -3.36
CA ARG A 145 -15.79 7.99 -3.32
C ARG A 145 -16.05 7.54 -1.89
N ALA A 146 -15.15 7.86 -0.97
CA ALA A 146 -15.32 7.54 0.45
C ALA A 146 -16.60 8.16 1.03
N SER A 147 -16.83 9.45 0.74
CA SER A 147 -18.04 10.16 1.14
C SER A 147 -19.30 9.48 0.60
N LYS A 148 -19.32 9.10 -0.68
CA LYS A 148 -20.46 8.40 -1.29
C LYS A 148 -20.71 7.05 -0.61
N ALA A 149 -19.70 6.20 -0.50
CA ALA A 149 -19.81 4.87 0.08
C ALA A 149 -20.35 4.91 1.52
N LEU A 150 -19.79 5.81 2.35
CA LEU A 150 -20.25 5.99 3.73
C LEU A 150 -21.66 6.55 3.79
N SER A 151 -21.98 7.55 2.96
CA SER A 151 -23.32 8.13 2.92
C SER A 151 -24.38 7.11 2.50
N ASP A 152 -24.06 6.26 1.53
CA ASP A 152 -24.94 5.19 1.06
C ASP A 152 -25.15 4.12 2.16
N ALA A 153 -24.13 3.84 2.98
CA ALA A 153 -24.22 2.88 4.08
C ALA A 153 -25.02 3.41 5.27
N VAL A 154 -24.83 4.68 5.66
CA VAL A 154 -25.50 5.28 6.84
C VAL A 154 -26.81 6.00 6.51
N LYS A 155 -27.15 6.16 5.23
CA LYS A 155 -28.33 6.89 4.72
C LYS A 155 -28.40 8.35 5.15
N LEU A 156 -27.24 8.96 5.40
CA LEU A 156 -27.07 10.37 5.76
C LEU A 156 -25.85 10.94 5.03
N PRO A 157 -25.80 12.26 4.74
CA PRO A 157 -24.63 12.86 4.11
C PRO A 157 -23.42 12.80 5.06
N VAL A 158 -22.37 12.08 4.65
CA VAL A 158 -21.10 11.98 5.36
C VAL A 158 -20.02 12.73 4.57
N PRO A 159 -19.68 13.98 4.94
CA PRO A 159 -18.61 14.71 4.28
C PRO A 159 -17.25 14.08 4.60
N VAL A 160 -16.45 13.84 3.57
CA VAL A 160 -15.05 13.38 3.71
C VAL A 160 -14.14 14.41 3.06
N THR A 161 -13.18 14.91 3.82
CA THR A 161 -12.25 15.93 3.35
C THR A 161 -11.03 15.26 2.68
N PRO A 162 -10.71 15.62 1.43
CA PRO A 162 -9.49 15.13 0.78
C PRO A 162 -8.24 15.75 1.40
N VAL A 163 -7.24 14.92 1.68
CA VAL A 163 -5.93 15.32 2.18
C VAL A 163 -4.84 14.72 1.29
N LEU A 164 -3.98 15.56 0.74
CA LEU A 164 -2.77 15.14 0.03
C LEU A 164 -1.55 15.31 0.93
N THR A 165 -0.94 14.20 1.31
CA THR A 165 0.23 14.18 2.20
C THR A 165 1.51 13.88 1.44
N PHE A 166 2.49 14.77 1.54
CA PHE A 166 3.81 14.54 0.97
C PHE A 166 4.74 13.83 1.95
N VAL A 167 5.37 12.75 1.46
CA VAL A 167 6.39 12.02 2.21
C VAL A 167 7.71 12.12 1.46
N GLY A 168 8.74 12.60 2.16
CA GLY A 168 10.05 12.82 1.59
C GLY A 168 10.85 13.80 2.42
N SER A 169 12.07 14.08 1.96
CA SER A 169 13.00 15.06 2.54
C SER A 169 13.32 16.20 1.57
N GLY A 170 12.81 16.15 0.33
CA GLY A 170 12.96 17.23 -0.63
C GLY A 170 12.22 18.49 -0.21
N VAL A 171 12.67 19.65 -0.69
CA VAL A 171 12.01 20.93 -0.41
C VAL A 171 10.64 20.98 -1.10
N ILE A 172 9.63 21.46 -0.37
CA ILE A 172 8.30 21.74 -0.91
C ILE A 172 8.14 23.25 -0.99
N SER A 173 7.91 23.78 -2.19
CA SER A 173 7.65 25.20 -2.44
C SER A 173 6.18 25.38 -2.82
N VAL A 174 5.45 26.18 -2.04
CA VAL A 174 4.01 26.39 -2.21
C VAL A 174 3.76 27.83 -2.66
N TYR A 175 3.16 27.98 -3.85
CA TYR A 175 2.77 29.25 -4.47
C TYR A 175 1.25 29.45 -4.47
N GLY A 176 0.54 28.62 -3.70
CA GLY A 176 -0.91 28.61 -3.57
C GLY A 176 -1.38 27.21 -3.22
N LEU A 177 -2.31 27.10 -2.28
CA LEU A 177 -2.90 25.83 -1.90
C LEU A 177 -4.06 25.46 -2.83
N PRO A 178 -4.27 24.18 -3.14
CA PRO A 178 -5.45 23.75 -3.88
C PRO A 178 -6.72 24.06 -3.11
N LYS A 179 -7.79 24.42 -3.82
CA LYS A 179 -9.12 24.57 -3.22
C LYS A 179 -9.68 23.20 -2.87
N ASP A 180 -10.50 23.09 -1.83
CA ASP A 180 -11.22 21.84 -1.50
C ASP A 180 -10.30 20.60 -1.39
N CYS A 181 -9.03 20.79 -1.02
CA CYS A 181 -8.04 19.73 -0.79
C CYS A 181 -7.00 20.23 0.20
N LEU A 182 -6.94 19.58 1.36
CA LEU A 182 -5.93 19.91 2.36
C LEU A 182 -4.59 19.31 1.95
N MET A 183 -3.52 20.00 2.30
CA MET A 183 -2.17 19.58 1.95
C MET A 183 -1.27 19.70 3.16
N ALA A 184 -0.50 18.64 3.42
CA ALA A 184 0.47 18.62 4.51
C ALA A 184 1.70 17.80 4.14
N THR A 185 2.78 18.02 4.88
CA THR A 185 3.82 17.00 5.00
C THR A 185 3.38 15.93 5.99
N HIS A 186 3.95 14.72 5.89
CA HIS A 186 3.67 13.68 6.89
C HIS A 186 3.88 14.16 8.33
N ARG A 187 4.91 14.98 8.58
CA ARG A 187 5.26 15.52 9.91
C ARG A 187 4.23 16.51 10.49
N GLU A 188 3.36 17.04 9.65
CA GLU A 188 2.33 18.01 10.04
C GLU A 188 0.93 17.41 9.92
N LEU A 189 0.83 16.14 9.52
CA LEU A 189 -0.44 15.48 9.25
C LEU A 189 -1.30 15.40 10.51
N ASP A 190 -0.69 15.03 11.64
CA ASP A 190 -1.35 14.99 12.95
C ASP A 190 -1.96 16.36 13.32
N ARG A 191 -1.16 17.42 13.20
CA ARG A 191 -1.58 18.80 13.49
C ARG A 191 -2.68 19.25 12.56
N LEU A 192 -2.57 18.95 11.27
CA LEU A 192 -3.59 19.29 10.28
C LEU A 192 -4.92 18.59 10.59
N LEU A 193 -4.87 17.32 10.97
CA LEU A 193 -6.06 16.55 11.31
C LEU A 193 -6.75 17.12 12.56
N VAL A 194 -6.01 17.49 13.60
CA VAL A 194 -6.57 18.06 14.84
C VAL A 194 -7.02 19.51 14.69
N ALA A 195 -6.42 20.29 13.78
CA ALA A 195 -6.73 21.70 13.57
C ALA A 195 -8.21 21.96 13.23
N GLY A 196 -8.93 20.95 12.74
CA GLY A 196 -10.36 21.04 12.47
C GLY A 196 -11.26 21.15 13.71
N GLY A 197 -10.71 20.98 14.93
CA GLY A 197 -11.44 21.06 16.20
C GLY A 197 -12.31 19.82 16.45
N SER A 198 -13.31 19.93 17.33
CA SER A 198 -14.29 18.85 17.58
C SER A 198 -15.59 19.13 16.84
N ARG A 199 -15.71 18.61 15.62
CA ARG A 199 -16.89 18.70 14.76
C ARG A 199 -17.88 17.56 14.98
N ILE A 200 -17.38 16.39 15.34
CA ILE A 200 -18.18 15.21 15.68
C ILE A 200 -17.77 14.68 17.05
N SER A 201 -18.72 14.04 17.74
CA SER A 201 -18.43 13.41 19.03
C SER A 201 -17.52 12.19 18.85
N PRO A 202 -16.69 11.83 19.86
CA PRO A 202 -15.91 10.60 19.82
C PRO A 202 -16.78 9.34 19.58
N ALA A 203 -17.97 9.28 20.18
CA ALA A 203 -18.90 8.17 19.96
C ALA A 203 -19.44 8.13 18.51
N THR A 204 -19.60 9.28 17.85
CA THR A 204 -19.96 9.35 16.43
C THR A 204 -18.81 8.87 15.56
N ALA A 205 -17.57 9.30 15.86
CA ALA A 205 -16.38 8.85 15.16
C ALA A 205 -16.21 7.32 15.25
N GLU A 206 -16.46 6.74 16.43
CA GLU A 206 -16.42 5.29 16.64
C GLU A 206 -17.51 4.55 15.84
N LYS A 207 -18.74 5.06 15.82
CA LYS A 207 -19.81 4.45 15.00
C LYS A 207 -19.47 4.48 13.52
N LEU A 208 -18.97 5.60 13.02
CA LEU A 208 -18.57 5.75 11.62
C LEU A 208 -17.36 4.88 11.28
N SER A 209 -16.43 4.67 12.23
CA SER A 209 -15.30 3.77 12.03
C SER A 209 -15.73 2.32 11.89
N ARG A 210 -16.69 1.85 12.68
CA ARG A 210 -17.27 0.50 12.53
C ARG A 210 -17.94 0.30 11.17
N VAL A 211 -18.66 1.31 10.67
CA VAL A 211 -19.25 1.27 9.32
C VAL A 211 -18.17 1.20 8.26
N ALA A 212 -17.16 2.08 8.33
CA ALA A 212 -16.05 2.10 7.40
C ALA A 212 -15.22 0.79 7.42
N GLN A 213 -15.11 0.10 8.56
CA GLN A 213 -14.45 -1.20 8.66
C GLN A 213 -15.25 -2.33 8.00
N HIS A 214 -16.56 -2.18 7.85
CA HIS A 214 -17.39 -3.23 7.28
C HIS A 214 -17.15 -3.33 5.76
N PRO A 215 -16.74 -4.51 5.24
CA PRO A 215 -16.50 -4.75 3.81
C PRO A 215 -17.64 -4.27 2.90
N SER A 216 -18.89 -4.49 3.33
CA SER A 216 -20.06 -4.19 2.51
C SER A 216 -20.28 -2.71 2.22
N THR A 217 -19.71 -1.82 3.05
CA THR A 217 -19.74 -0.37 2.84
C THR A 217 -19.15 0.00 1.48
N TRP A 218 -18.22 -0.82 1.00
CA TRP A 218 -17.44 -0.55 -0.19
C TRP A 218 -17.83 -1.41 -1.39
N LEU A 219 -18.78 -2.36 -1.25
CA LEU A 219 -19.19 -3.32 -2.29
C LEU A 219 -19.83 -2.68 -3.54
N ASN A 220 -20.14 -1.39 -3.51
CA ASN A 220 -20.52 -0.63 -4.70
C ASN A 220 -19.31 -0.30 -5.61
N GLY A 221 -18.09 -0.57 -5.16
CA GLY A 221 -16.88 -0.78 -5.97
C GLY A 221 -16.39 -2.22 -5.75
N THR A 222 -15.44 -2.69 -6.55
CA THR A 222 -14.80 -4.00 -6.32
C THR A 222 -13.99 -3.95 -5.01
N TYR A 223 -14.66 -4.25 -3.90
CA TYR A 223 -14.05 -4.38 -2.58
C TYR A 223 -13.01 -5.50 -2.64
N ARG A 224 -11.73 -5.14 -2.52
CA ARG A 224 -10.64 -6.09 -2.27
C ARG A 224 -10.14 -5.86 -0.85
N PRO A 225 -10.31 -6.81 0.09
CA PRO A 225 -9.79 -6.68 1.44
C PRO A 225 -8.27 -6.51 1.40
N THR A 226 -7.74 -5.57 2.20
CA THR A 226 -6.33 -5.21 2.11
C THR A 226 -5.36 -6.23 2.69
N ALA A 227 -5.86 -7.23 3.43
CA ALA A 227 -5.06 -8.40 3.81
C ALA A 227 -4.53 -9.17 2.59
N ASP A 228 -5.19 -9.05 1.43
CA ASP A 228 -4.74 -9.64 0.15
C ASP A 228 -3.88 -8.67 -0.68
N TYR A 229 -3.55 -7.49 -0.13
CA TYR A 229 -2.84 -6.43 -0.83
C TYR A 229 -1.34 -6.50 -0.55
N ARG A 230 -0.70 -7.59 -1.00
CA ARG A 230 0.69 -7.47 -1.41
C ARG A 230 0.70 -6.69 -2.71
N TRP A 231 1.55 -5.66 -2.79
CA TRP A 231 1.72 -4.78 -3.96
C TRP A 231 1.85 -5.57 -5.27
N TYR A 232 2.26 -6.84 -5.17
CA TYR A 232 2.13 -7.90 -6.15
C TYR A 232 2.01 -9.26 -5.47
N ASP A 233 1.46 -10.25 -6.18
CA ASP A 233 1.54 -11.67 -5.78
C ASP A 233 2.99 -12.11 -5.58
N GLU A 234 3.23 -13.18 -4.81
CA GLU A 234 4.60 -13.60 -4.46
C GLU A 234 5.41 -13.89 -5.74
N GLY A 235 6.37 -13.00 -6.05
CA GLY A 235 7.18 -13.08 -7.27
C GLY A 235 6.68 -12.30 -8.48
N ARG A 236 5.57 -11.53 -8.40
CA ARG A 236 5.15 -10.55 -9.42
C ARG A 236 5.58 -9.13 -9.03
N THR A 237 5.62 -8.22 -10.00
CA THR A 237 6.01 -6.80 -9.88
C THR A 237 5.25 -5.93 -10.89
N ALA A 238 5.32 -4.59 -10.82
CA ALA A 238 4.61 -3.70 -11.76
C ALA A 238 5.02 -3.96 -13.20
N ALA A 239 6.24 -4.50 -13.36
CA ALA A 239 6.85 -4.83 -14.62
C ALA A 239 6.31 -6.14 -15.22
N ASP A 240 5.63 -6.99 -14.44
CA ASP A 240 5.05 -8.26 -14.89
C ASP A 240 3.62 -8.07 -15.45
N LYS A 241 3.19 -6.82 -15.68
CA LYS A 241 1.95 -6.54 -16.44
C LYS A 241 2.12 -7.12 -17.86
N PRO A 242 1.13 -7.87 -18.39
CA PRO A 242 1.18 -8.33 -19.77
C PRO A 242 1.30 -7.09 -20.68
N ALA A 243 2.38 -7.01 -21.43
CA ALA A 243 2.52 -6.02 -22.47
C ALA A 243 1.49 -6.36 -23.55
N HIS A 244 0.35 -5.68 -23.55
CA HIS A 244 -0.56 -5.75 -24.69
C HIS A 244 0.16 -5.16 -25.91
N HIS A 245 0.61 -6.04 -26.79
CA HIS A 245 0.81 -5.68 -28.18
C HIS A 245 -0.56 -5.28 -28.75
N ARG A 246 -0.57 -4.12 -29.41
CA ARG A 246 -1.69 -3.56 -30.17
C ARG A 246 -2.21 -4.53 -31.21
#